data_AF-A0A899GC54-F1
#
_entry.id   AF-A0A899GC54-F1
#
_cell.length_a   1.000
_cell.length_b   1.000
_cell.length_c   1.000
_cell.angle_alpha   90.00
_cell.angle_beta   90.00
_cell.angle_gamma   90.00
#
_symmetry.space_group_name_H-M   'P 1'
#
loop_
_entity.id
_entity.type
_entity.pdbx_description
1 polymer ?
#
loop_
_entity_poly.entity_id
_entity_poly.type
_entity_poly.pdbx_seq_one_letter_code
_entity_poly.pdbx_strand_id
1 'polypeptide(L)'
;MVEIIHAMFPNIPIESIEYDLGRTGSVEATTETLLTHGQLPTPPPSFVPHISHQISTRISSIDKKPTFSHDDLIKRYDLYSRIKAEEERSVRQEEVYKWYPDKEQREAQLRRKREAMILNARRCLKEKDEQALNKDTLTNKNEIF
;
A
#
# COMPACT_ATOMS: atom_id res chain seq x y z
N MET A 1 1.49 7.14 -18.68
CA MET A 1 2.68 7.83 -19.24
C MET A 1 3.04 7.23 -20.60
N VAL A 2 3.26 5.92 -20.69
CA VAL A 2 3.49 5.20 -21.97
C VAL A 2 2.40 5.48 -23.00
N GLU A 3 1.13 5.40 -22.60
CA GLU A 3 -0.04 5.65 -23.46
C GLU A 3 -0.04 7.04 -24.13
N ILE A 4 0.43 8.07 -23.41
CA ILE A 4 0.48 9.45 -23.92
C ILE A 4 1.47 9.55 -25.08
N ILE A 5 2.65 8.94 -24.92
CA ILE A 5 3.70 8.93 -25.95
C ILE A 5 3.25 8.09 -27.15
N HIS A 6 2.65 6.92 -26.89
CA HIS A 6 2.16 6.05 -27.95
C HIS A 6 1.03 6.69 -28.77
N ALA A 7 0.17 7.51 -28.14
CA ALA A 7 -0.86 8.27 -28.85
C ALA A 7 -0.27 9.34 -29.79
N MET A 8 0.83 9.99 -29.41
CA MET A 8 1.52 10.97 -30.27
C MET A 8 2.41 10.31 -31.33
N PHE A 9 2.96 9.14 -31.03
CA PHE A 9 3.92 8.42 -31.87
C PHE A 9 3.56 6.93 -31.98
N PRO A 10 2.50 6.60 -32.75
CA PRO A 10 1.99 5.22 -32.84
C PRO A 10 2.97 4.26 -33.52
N ASN A 11 3.93 4.78 -34.30
CA ASN A 11 4.93 3.99 -35.01
C ASN A 11 6.07 3.51 -34.09
N ILE A 12 6.15 4.00 -32.85
CA ILE A 12 7.21 3.66 -31.91
C ILE A 12 6.78 2.48 -31.04
N PRO A 13 7.62 1.43 -30.89
CA PRO A 13 7.28 0.26 -30.10
C PRO A 13 7.14 0.61 -28.62
N ILE A 14 6.09 0.07 -28.01
CA ILE A 14 5.72 0.32 -26.60
C ILE A 14 6.88 -0.04 -25.66
N GLU A 15 7.60 -1.11 -25.94
CA GLU A 15 8.74 -1.58 -25.15
C GLU A 15 9.88 -0.55 -25.07
N SER A 16 10.16 0.15 -26.18
CA SER A 16 11.19 1.21 -26.19
C SER A 16 10.74 2.46 -25.46
N ILE A 17 9.44 2.76 -25.49
CA ILE A 17 8.84 3.84 -24.70
C ILE A 17 8.95 3.53 -23.21
N GLU A 18 8.62 2.30 -22.78
CA GLU A 18 8.73 1.87 -21.40
C GLU A 18 10.16 1.92 -20.88
N TYR A 19 11.11 1.47 -21.70
CA TYR A 19 12.53 1.48 -21.35
C TYR A 19 13.07 2.91 -21.19
N ASP A 20 12.78 3.80 -22.13
CA ASP A 20 13.25 5.18 -22.04
C ASP A 20 12.56 5.94 -20.90
N LEU A 21 11.25 5.76 -20.70
CA LEU A 21 10.53 6.33 -19.56
C LEU A 21 11.07 5.81 -18.22
N GLY A 22 11.50 4.55 -18.15
CA GLY A 22 12.15 4.02 -16.96
C GLY A 22 13.48 4.70 -16.63
N ARG A 23 14.16 5.27 -17.63
CA ARG A 23 15.44 5.96 -17.50
C ARG A 23 15.28 7.46 -17.26
N THR A 24 14.40 8.12 -18.01
CA THR A 24 14.18 9.57 -17.94
C THR A 24 13.20 9.96 -16.83
N GLY A 25 12.21 9.10 -16.55
CA GLY A 25 11.15 9.35 -15.57
C GLY A 25 10.15 10.44 -15.97
N SER A 26 10.25 11.01 -17.18
CA SER A 26 9.40 12.10 -17.65
C SER A 26 8.98 11.91 -19.11
N VAL A 27 7.70 12.18 -19.37
CA VAL A 27 7.13 12.15 -20.73
C VAL A 27 7.79 13.20 -21.62
N GLU A 28 8.02 14.40 -21.09
CA GLU A 28 8.59 15.53 -21.85
C GLU A 28 9.99 15.20 -22.37
N ALA A 29 10.86 14.66 -21.51
CA ALA A 29 12.22 14.28 -21.88
C ALA A 29 12.26 13.16 -22.94
N THR A 30 11.36 12.17 -22.83
CA THR A 30 11.24 11.11 -23.83
C THR A 30 10.69 11.65 -25.16
N THR A 31 9.75 12.60 -25.13
CA THR A 31 9.27 13.26 -26.36
C THR A 31 10.35 14.12 -27.03
N GLU A 32 11.17 14.84 -26.25
CA GLU A 32 12.29 15.64 -26.78
C GLU A 32 13.35 14.75 -27.41
N THR A 33 13.69 13.63 -26.77
CA THR A 33 14.62 12.63 -27.31
C THR A 33 14.10 12.09 -28.64
N LEU A 34 12.80 11.80 -28.72
CA LEU A 34 12.19 11.28 -29.94
C LEU A 34 12.12 12.33 -31.05
N LEU A 35 11.86 13.60 -30.74
CA LEU A 35 11.87 14.68 -31.73
C LEU A 35 13.30 14.99 -32.22
N THR A 36 14.30 14.86 -31.35
CA THR A 36 15.70 15.17 -31.67
C THR A 36 16.38 14.04 -32.44
N HIS A 37 16.19 12.80 -32.02
CA HIS A 37 16.88 11.63 -32.56
C HIS A 37 16.02 10.79 -33.51
N GLY A 38 14.69 11.00 -33.53
CA GLY A 38 13.74 10.24 -34.35
C GLY A 38 13.50 8.80 -33.88
N GLN A 39 14.21 8.33 -32.85
CA GLN A 39 14.15 6.95 -32.36
C GLN A 39 14.43 6.89 -30.85
N LEU A 40 13.89 5.85 -30.20
CA LEU A 40 14.18 5.53 -28.80
C LEU A 40 15.20 4.40 -28.71
N PRO A 41 15.99 4.32 -27.62
CA PRO A 41 16.90 3.23 -27.41
C PRO A 41 16.14 1.89 -27.31
N THR A 42 16.54 0.92 -28.13
CA THR A 42 15.99 -0.43 -28.07
C THR A 42 16.34 -1.06 -26.72
N PRO A 43 15.36 -1.60 -25.98
CA PRO A 43 15.63 -2.23 -24.70
C PRO A 43 16.55 -3.44 -24.85
N PRO A 44 17.42 -3.71 -23.85
CA PRO A 44 18.20 -4.94 -23.83
C PRO A 44 17.27 -6.16 -23.73
N PRO A 45 17.68 -7.35 -24.20
CA PRO A 45 16.84 -8.55 -24.17
C PRO A 45 16.50 -9.05 -22.75
N SER A 46 17.18 -8.54 -21.72
CA SER A 46 16.85 -8.77 -20.32
C SER A 46 15.72 -7.88 -19.78
N PHE A 47 15.29 -6.88 -20.54
CA PHE A 47 14.22 -5.99 -20.14
C PHE A 47 12.88 -6.72 -20.23
N VAL A 48 12.22 -6.88 -19.09
CA VAL A 48 10.88 -7.45 -19.00
C VAL A 48 9.90 -6.27 -18.97
N PRO A 49 9.13 -6.02 -20.04
CA PRO A 49 8.14 -4.95 -20.04
C PRO A 49 7.13 -5.19 -18.92
N HIS A 50 6.80 -4.14 -18.18
CA HIS A 50 5.81 -4.26 -17.11
C HIS A 50 4.44 -4.26 -17.75
N ILE A 51 3.96 -5.45 -18.16
CA ILE A 51 2.58 -5.65 -18.59
C ILE A 51 1.69 -5.26 -17.41
N SER A 52 1.22 -4.02 -17.41
CA SER A 52 0.37 -3.48 -16.38
C SER A 52 -1.03 -4.05 -16.58
N HIS A 53 -1.20 -5.31 -16.18
CA HIS A 53 -2.50 -5.74 -15.71
C HIS A 53 -2.79 -4.91 -14.47
N GLN A 54 -3.87 -4.16 -14.60
CA GLN A 54 -4.46 -3.30 -13.60
C GLN A 54 -4.43 -4.00 -12.23
N ILE A 55 -4.07 -3.24 -11.19
CA ILE A 55 -3.98 -3.64 -9.78
C ILE A 55 -2.70 -4.42 -9.43
N SER A 56 -1.55 -3.73 -9.40
CA SER A 56 -0.46 -4.14 -8.50
C SER A 56 -0.81 -3.72 -7.09
N THR A 57 -1.70 -4.48 -6.45
CA THR A 57 -1.60 -4.69 -5.00
C THR A 57 -0.23 -5.30 -4.77
N ARG A 58 0.73 -4.48 -4.32
CA ARG A 58 1.99 -4.98 -3.74
C ARG A 58 1.64 -5.68 -2.42
N ILE A 59 1.12 -6.89 -2.51
CA ILE A 59 1.14 -7.85 -1.41
C ILE A 59 2.47 -8.56 -1.57
N SER A 60 3.51 -7.98 -0.97
CA SER A 60 4.72 -8.74 -0.69
C SER A 60 4.31 -10.00 0.07
N SER A 61 4.75 -11.15 -0.42
CA SER A 61 4.59 -12.44 0.24
C SER A 61 4.99 -12.35 1.71
N ILE A 62 3.99 -12.43 2.59
CA ILE A 62 4.16 -12.62 4.03
C ILE A 62 3.76 -14.06 4.34
N ASP A 63 4.58 -14.99 3.86
CA ASP A 63 4.64 -16.38 4.35
C ASP A 63 5.93 -16.61 5.13
N LYS A 64 6.37 -15.57 5.85
CA LYS A 64 7.36 -15.68 6.90
C LYS A 64 6.76 -15.02 8.11
N LYS A 65 6.30 -15.81 9.08
CA LYS A 65 6.00 -15.33 10.43
C LYS A 65 7.27 -14.63 10.91
N PRO A 66 7.30 -13.30 11.01
CA PRO A 66 8.50 -12.61 11.41
C PRO A 66 8.74 -12.93 12.88
N THR A 67 9.80 -13.67 13.19
CA THR A 67 10.39 -13.76 14.54
C THR A 67 11.12 -12.45 14.84
N PHE A 68 10.41 -11.34 14.74
CA PHE A 68 10.91 -10.10 15.29
C PHE A 68 10.36 -10.05 16.71
N SER A 69 11.23 -9.93 17.70
CA SER A 69 10.87 -9.37 19.02
C SER A 69 10.64 -7.87 18.85
N HIS A 70 9.74 -7.49 17.94
CA HIS A 70 9.45 -6.09 17.66
C HIS A 70 8.64 -5.55 18.83
N ASP A 71 9.11 -4.45 19.41
CA ASP A 71 8.36 -3.67 20.39
C ASP A 71 6.94 -3.41 19.85
N ASP A 72 5.94 -3.58 20.72
CA ASP A 72 4.53 -3.43 20.36
C ASP A 72 4.28 -2.13 19.59
N LEU A 73 3.51 -2.20 18.49
CA LEU A 73 3.18 -1.01 17.69
C LEU A 73 2.54 0.09 18.54
N ILE A 74 1.81 -0.28 19.58
CA ILE A 74 1.22 0.66 20.54
C ILE A 74 2.30 1.45 21.29
N LYS A 75 3.37 0.76 21.70
CA LYS A 75 4.52 1.36 22.38
C LYS A 75 5.34 2.21 21.42
N ARG A 76 5.58 1.74 20.19
CA ARG A 76 6.34 2.48 19.18
C ARG A 76 5.70 3.81 18.80
N TYR A 77 4.36 3.88 18.81
CA TYR A 77 3.60 5.07 18.43
C TYR A 77 2.94 5.77 19.62
N ASP A 78 3.32 5.43 20.86
CA ASP A 78 2.79 6.03 22.11
C ASP A 78 1.25 6.12 22.16
N LEU A 79 0.55 5.06 21.76
CA LEU A 79 -0.90 5.06 21.57
C LEU A 79 -1.74 4.77 22.84
N TYR A 80 -1.11 4.66 24.01
CA TYR A 80 -1.79 4.25 25.25
C TYR A 80 -2.94 5.18 25.67
N SER A 81 -2.73 6.49 25.59
CA SER A 81 -3.77 7.49 25.89
C SER A 81 -4.97 7.36 24.93
N ARG A 82 -4.68 7.03 23.67
CA ARG A 82 -5.67 6.90 22.60
C ARG A 82 -6.49 5.62 22.73
N ILE A 83 -5.88 4.53 23.21
CA ILE A 83 -6.59 3.29 23.54
C ILE A 83 -7.61 3.52 24.65
N LYS A 84 -7.19 4.19 25.74
CA LYS A 84 -8.11 4.51 26.85
C LYS A 84 -9.30 5.35 26.37
N ALA A 85 -9.05 6.34 25.52
CA ALA A 85 -10.10 7.17 24.94
C ALA A 85 -11.02 6.42 23.94
N GLU A 86 -10.49 5.41 23.24
CA GLU A 86 -11.26 4.58 22.30
C GLU A 86 -12.18 3.60 23.03
N GLU A 87 -11.74 3.04 24.18
CA GLU A 87 -12.59 2.18 25.02
C GLU A 87 -13.84 2.94 25.55
N GLU A 88 -13.70 4.26 25.73
CA GLU A 88 -14.80 5.14 26.15
C GLU A 88 -15.66 5.65 24.97
N ARG A 89 -15.18 5.54 23.72
CA ARG A 89 -15.88 6.01 22.51
C ARG A 89 -16.44 4.85 21.71
N SER A 90 -17.76 4.67 21.75
CA SER A 90 -18.48 3.65 20.97
C SER A 90 -18.66 3.99 19.48
N VAL A 91 -18.33 5.22 19.04
CA VAL A 91 -18.66 5.70 17.69
C VAL A 91 -17.42 5.81 16.81
N ARG A 92 -17.42 4.99 15.75
CA ARG A 92 -16.41 4.94 14.70
C ARG A 92 -16.44 6.23 13.88
N GLN A 93 -15.44 7.08 14.06
CA GLN A 93 -15.24 8.23 13.17
C GLN A 93 -14.42 7.77 11.96
N GLU A 94 -15.11 7.46 10.87
CA GLU A 94 -14.44 7.22 9.59
C GLU A 94 -13.96 8.57 9.04
N GLU A 95 -12.65 8.75 9.09
CA GLU A 95 -12.03 9.95 8.56
C GLU A 95 -12.00 9.88 7.03
N VAL A 96 -12.80 10.74 6.41
CA VAL A 96 -12.81 10.92 4.96
C VAL A 96 -11.42 11.34 4.51
N TYR A 97 -10.85 10.56 3.60
CA TYR A 97 -9.54 10.86 3.02
C TYR A 97 -9.61 12.17 2.23
N LYS A 98 -8.82 13.16 2.63
CA LYS A 98 -8.68 14.45 1.95
C LYS A 98 -7.21 14.71 1.63
N TRP A 99 -6.86 14.87 0.37
CA TRP A 99 -5.49 15.21 -0.01
C TRP A 99 -5.18 16.66 0.37
N TYR A 100 -4.10 16.87 1.12
CA TYR A 100 -3.61 18.21 1.46
C TYR A 100 -2.42 18.58 0.58
N PRO A 101 -2.36 19.82 0.05
CA PRO A 101 -1.24 20.29 -0.76
C PRO A 101 0.02 20.52 0.08
N ASP A 102 -0.16 20.93 1.34
CA ASP A 102 0.93 21.21 2.27
C ASP A 102 1.59 19.94 2.83
N LYS A 103 2.91 19.99 3.02
CA LYS A 103 3.72 18.85 3.46
C LYS A 103 3.40 18.46 4.90
N GLU A 104 3.28 19.43 5.79
CA GLU A 104 3.05 19.19 7.22
C GLU A 104 1.67 18.58 7.44
N GLN A 105 0.65 19.14 6.79
CA GLN A 105 -0.71 18.59 6.83
C GLN A 105 -0.79 17.16 6.29
N ARG A 106 -0.08 16.87 5.20
CA ARG A 106 -0.02 15.51 4.63
C ARG A 106 0.68 14.53 5.58
N GLU A 107 1.77 14.95 6.21
CA GLU A 107 2.46 14.12 7.18
C GLU A 107 1.58 13.82 8.40
N ALA A 108 0.91 14.85 8.95
CA ALA A 108 -0.03 14.70 10.05
C ALA A 108 -1.19 13.75 9.70
N GLN A 109 -1.73 13.87 8.49
CA GLN A 109 -2.77 12.95 8.00
C GLN A 109 -2.26 11.50 7.93
N LEU A 110 -1.06 11.29 7.39
CA LEU A 110 -0.48 9.95 7.28
C LEU A 110 -0.21 9.35 8.66
N ARG A 111 0.26 10.15 9.63
CA ARG A 111 0.41 9.74 11.03
C ARG A 111 -0.92 9.31 11.62
N ARG A 112 -1.95 10.16 11.52
CA ARG A 112 -3.32 9.86 11.99
C ARG A 112 -3.89 8.58 11.38
N LYS A 113 -3.70 8.36 10.07
CA LYS A 113 -4.13 7.14 9.38
C LYS A 113 -3.42 5.89 9.87
N ARG A 114 -2.11 5.96 10.14
CA ARG A 114 -1.34 4.83 10.70
C ARG A 114 -1.83 4.49 12.10
N GLU A 115 -2.01 5.49 12.95
CA GLU A 115 -2.53 5.32 14.32
C GLU A 115 -3.93 4.67 14.29
N ALA A 116 -4.83 5.17 13.45
CA ALA A 116 -6.18 4.60 13.28
C ALA A 116 -6.13 3.15 12.78
N MET A 117 -5.24 2.83 11.85
CA MET A 117 -5.04 1.47 11.36
C MET A 117 -4.59 0.53 12.49
N ILE A 118 -3.63 0.96 13.32
CA ILE A 118 -3.12 0.16 14.44
C ILE A 118 -4.23 -0.12 15.46
N LEU A 119 -5.05 0.87 15.80
CA LEU A 119 -6.17 0.71 16.72
C LEU A 119 -7.24 -0.25 16.17
N ASN A 120 -7.59 -0.11 14.89
CA ASN A 120 -8.53 -1.01 14.22
C ASN A 120 -8.01 -2.46 14.17
N ALA A 121 -6.72 -2.64 13.87
CA ALA A 121 -6.08 -3.96 13.87
C ALA A 121 -6.14 -4.60 15.28
N ARG A 122 -5.85 -3.82 16.34
CA ARG A 122 -5.97 -4.27 17.74
C ARG A 122 -7.39 -4.73 18.06
N ARG A 123 -8.42 -3.97 17.66
CA ARG A 123 -9.83 -4.35 17.89
C ARG A 123 -10.17 -5.66 17.20
N CYS A 124 -9.81 -5.80 15.92
CA CYS A 124 -10.07 -7.01 15.16
C CYS A 124 -9.38 -8.24 15.77
N LEU A 125 -8.16 -8.06 16.29
CA LEU A 125 -7.45 -9.13 16.99
C LEU A 125 -8.15 -9.53 18.29
N LYS A 126 -8.53 -8.55 19.12
CA LYS A 126 -9.26 -8.79 20.38
C LYS A 126 -10.56 -9.56 20.15
N GLU A 127 -11.34 -9.16 19.15
CA GLU A 127 -12.60 -9.85 18.79
C GLU A 127 -12.34 -11.30 18.34
N LYS A 128 -11.27 -11.55 17.57
CA LYS A 128 -10.88 -12.90 17.16
C LYS A 128 -10.46 -13.76 18.34
N ASP A 129 -9.72 -13.20 19.29
CA ASP A 129 -9.30 -13.90 20.51
C ASP A 129 -10.52 -14.28 21.38
N GLU A 130 -11.48 -13.36 21.54
CA GLU A 130 -12.75 -13.62 22.24
C GLU A 130 -13.59 -14.70 21.53
N GLN A 131 -13.65 -14.68 20.20
CA GLN A 131 -14.34 -15.71 19.42
C GLN A 131 -13.65 -17.08 19.50
N ALA A 132 -12.32 -17.13 19.53
CA ALA A 132 -11.57 -18.37 19.70
C ALA A 132 -11.84 -18.99 21.07
N LEU A 133 -11.76 -18.18 22.14
CA LEU A 133 -12.08 -18.61 23.49
C LEU A 133 -13.52 -19.12 23.62
N ASN A 134 -14.49 -18.42 23.00
CA ASN A 134 -15.88 -18.87 23.01
C ASN A 134 -16.07 -20.21 22.26
N LYS A 135 -15.44 -20.37 21.08
CA LYS A 135 -15.48 -21.63 20.31
C LYS A 135 -14.91 -22.80 21.11
N ASP A 136 -13.79 -22.62 21.79
CA ASP A 136 -13.18 -23.65 22.63
C ASP A 136 -14.08 -24.09 23.79
N THR A 137 -14.87 -23.16 24.36
CA THR A 137 -15.85 -23.51 25.41
C THR A 137 -17.05 -24.29 24.87
N LEU A 138 -17.42 -24.14 23.60
CA LEU A 138 -18.53 -24.85 22.96
C LEU A 138 -18.12 -26.26 22.53
N THR A 139 -16.90 -26.46 22.02
CA THR A 139 -16.37 -27.79 21.69
C THR A 139 -16.22 -28.65 22.95
N ASN A 140 -15.66 -28.10 24.04
CA ASN A 140 -15.48 -28.86 25.28
C ASN A 140 -16.82 -29.30 25.92
N LYS A 141 -17.88 -28.48 25.80
CA LYS A 141 -19.22 -28.87 26.30
C LYS A 141 -19.89 -29.99 25.49
N ASN A 142 -19.54 -30.15 24.22
CA ASN A 142 -20.10 -31.19 23.35
C ASN A 142 -19.38 -32.55 23.48
N GLU A 143 -18.22 -32.62 24.15
CA GLU A 143 -17.48 -33.88 24.40
C GLU A 143 -17.85 -34.54 25.74
N ILE A 144 -18.73 -33.93 26.54
CA ILE A 144 -19.14 -34.42 27.87
C ILE A 144 -20.50 -35.17 27.83
N PHE A 145 -21.04 -35.46 26.64
CA PHE A 145 -22.24 -36.29 26.46
C PHE A 145 -22.00 -37.46 25.51
#